data_AF-A0A7G9L7W3-F1
#
_entry.id   AF-A0A7G9L7W3-F1
#
_cell.length_a   1.000
_cell.length_b   1.000
_cell.length_c   1.000
_cell.angle_alpha   90.00
_cell.angle_beta   90.00
_cell.angle_gamma   90.00
#
_symmetry.space_group_name_H-M   'P 1'
#
loop_
_entity.id
_entity.type
_entity.pdbx_description
1 polymer ?
#
loop_
_entity_poly.entity_id
_entity_poly.type
_entity_poly.pdbx_seq_one_letter_code
_entity_poly.pdbx_strand_id
1 'polypeptide(L)'
;MSSKPSLYSLMNHSYYLTVTRFISANGFKIARSSVRNALQKVEGVLDLSKFHELLSIFFSDILVIQIDPEINTLDYVITPCFLLKTNGNEFFIYVVLKIEGDKVFIFEQDKKDFTISTDEFLTLLKGSIVILKEEETYKPSEKVLKEYYEEQEEDKTYKNNIRVIEDFISEKECKEIIDFCEKSNSFQRSKVNSGSGTKVSVNRTSSSAMIEKDEIMPIISTLKKKVADFLECSIANIESLQCVRYYKTESFNPHFDAYVTKRKLTCLLYLNDDFSGGETYFPEIDFGVSPKVGRLLIFENLDEKDNVIMQSFHQGSSIIDGVKYACNIWIED
;
A
#
# COMPACT_ATOMS: atom_id res chain seq x y z
N MET A 1 -8.85 24.75 6.38
CA MET A 1 -9.41 23.54 5.74
C MET A 1 -8.25 22.60 5.54
N SER A 2 -8.18 21.49 6.28
CA SER A 2 -7.16 20.49 5.97
C SER A 2 -7.42 19.98 4.55
N SER A 3 -6.39 19.98 3.72
CA SER A 3 -6.48 19.37 2.40
C SER A 3 -6.70 17.88 2.61
N LYS A 4 -7.79 17.32 2.06
CA LYS A 4 -8.02 15.86 2.07
C LYS A 4 -6.70 15.15 1.74
N PRO A 5 -6.28 14.16 2.56
CA PRO A 5 -5.04 13.45 2.29
C PRO A 5 -5.13 12.82 0.91
N SER A 6 -4.08 12.96 0.11
CA SER A 6 -4.04 12.32 -1.20
C SER A 6 -4.11 10.81 -1.04
N LEU A 7 -4.59 10.11 -2.07
CA LEU A 7 -4.66 8.65 -2.09
C LEU A 7 -3.32 8.00 -1.73
N TYR A 8 -2.23 8.55 -2.30
CA TYR A 8 -0.86 8.16 -1.97
C TYR A 8 -0.53 8.32 -0.48
N SER A 9 -0.92 9.45 0.14
CA SER A 9 -0.70 9.69 1.57
C SER A 9 -1.51 8.74 2.45
N LEU A 10 -2.70 8.35 2.01
CA LEU A 10 -3.59 7.46 2.74
C LEU A 10 -3.05 6.01 2.74
N MET A 11 -2.56 5.53 1.60
CA MET A 11 -2.05 4.16 1.49
C MET A 11 -0.70 3.96 2.16
N ASN A 12 0.11 5.03 2.20
CA ASN A 12 1.33 5.06 3.01
C ASN A 12 1.07 5.34 4.50
N HIS A 13 -0.19 5.57 4.89
CA HIS A 13 -0.52 5.74 6.28
C HIS A 13 -0.41 4.41 7.02
N SER A 14 0.32 4.40 8.14
CA SER A 14 0.43 3.23 9.03
C SER A 14 -0.92 2.62 9.43
N TYR A 15 -1.99 3.42 9.53
CA TYR A 15 -3.33 2.96 9.89
C TYR A 15 -3.94 2.11 8.80
N TYR A 16 -3.81 2.55 7.54
CA TYR A 16 -4.40 1.85 6.42
C TYR A 16 -3.84 0.43 6.28
N LEU A 17 -2.52 0.30 6.23
CA LEU A 17 -1.87 -1.02 6.11
C LEU A 17 -2.16 -1.92 7.31
N THR A 18 -2.19 -1.36 8.52
CA THR A 18 -2.46 -2.13 9.75
C THR A 18 -3.90 -2.63 9.80
N VAL A 19 -4.87 -1.74 9.55
CA VAL A 19 -6.29 -2.08 9.56
C VAL A 19 -6.62 -3.08 8.45
N THR A 20 -6.11 -2.86 7.23
CA THR A 20 -6.33 -3.79 6.11
C THR A 20 -5.74 -5.18 6.39
N ARG A 21 -4.51 -5.28 6.90
CA ARG A 21 -3.91 -6.57 7.26
C ARG A 21 -4.67 -7.28 8.36
N PHE A 22 -5.12 -6.53 9.36
CA PHE A 22 -5.95 -7.07 10.43
C PHE A 22 -7.27 -7.63 9.92
N ILE A 23 -7.94 -6.90 9.01
CA ILE A 23 -9.18 -7.35 8.36
C ILE A 23 -8.95 -8.67 7.63
N SER A 24 -7.90 -8.76 6.81
CA SER A 24 -7.56 -9.97 6.06
C SER A 24 -7.22 -11.15 6.98
N ALA A 25 -6.42 -10.93 8.03
CA ALA A 25 -5.96 -12.00 8.93
C ALA A 25 -7.10 -12.67 9.72
N ASN A 26 -8.20 -11.95 9.94
CA ASN A 26 -9.36 -12.44 10.69
C ASN A 26 -10.57 -12.78 9.79
N GLY A 27 -10.38 -12.80 8.46
CA GLY A 27 -11.41 -13.28 7.51
C GLY A 27 -12.60 -12.35 7.32
N PHE A 28 -12.49 -11.06 7.66
CA PHE A 28 -13.59 -10.11 7.54
C PHE A 28 -13.86 -9.70 6.09
N LYS A 29 -15.15 -9.57 5.76
CA LYS A 29 -15.62 -9.18 4.42
C LYS A 29 -15.98 -7.70 4.36
N ILE A 30 -14.94 -6.86 4.36
CA ILE A 30 -15.09 -5.41 4.17
C ILE A 30 -14.26 -4.98 2.97
N ALA A 31 -14.83 -4.18 2.09
CA ALA A 31 -14.07 -3.55 1.02
C ALA A 31 -13.05 -2.54 1.57
N ARG A 32 -11.80 -2.57 1.09
CA ARG A 32 -10.78 -1.60 1.51
C ARG A 32 -11.13 -0.20 1.06
N SER A 33 -11.90 -0.05 -0.02
CA SER A 33 -12.47 1.25 -0.41
C SER A 33 -13.29 1.89 0.73
N SER A 34 -14.07 1.11 1.48
CA SER A 34 -14.82 1.59 2.65
C SER A 34 -13.88 2.06 3.76
N VAL A 35 -12.80 1.31 4.02
CA VAL A 35 -11.75 1.68 4.99
C VAL A 35 -11.05 2.98 4.57
N ARG A 36 -10.70 3.11 3.29
CA ARG A 36 -10.08 4.34 2.75
C ARG A 36 -11.02 5.55 2.91
N ASN A 37 -12.27 5.41 2.50
CA ASN A 37 -13.28 6.47 2.60
C ASN A 37 -13.52 6.92 4.04
N ALA A 38 -13.38 6.01 4.99
CA ALA A 38 -13.44 6.33 6.40
C ALA A 38 -12.22 7.08 6.88
N LEU A 39 -11.02 6.57 6.60
CA LEU A 39 -9.78 7.19 7.01
C LEU A 39 -9.61 8.59 6.39
N GLN A 40 -10.16 8.84 5.19
CA GLN A 40 -10.21 10.19 4.61
C GLN A 40 -11.04 11.21 5.41
N LYS A 41 -11.97 10.74 6.25
CA LYS A 41 -12.82 11.60 7.12
C LYS A 41 -12.18 11.85 8.48
N VAL A 42 -11.10 11.14 8.80
CA VAL A 42 -10.41 11.14 10.09
C VAL A 42 -9.11 11.92 9.93
N GLU A 43 -8.91 12.97 10.72
CA GLU A 43 -7.69 13.81 10.70
C GLU A 43 -6.82 13.56 11.95
N GLY A 44 -5.51 13.38 11.79
CA GLY A 44 -4.54 13.38 12.91
C GLY A 44 -3.49 12.25 12.89
N VAL A 45 -2.61 12.22 13.92
CA VAL A 45 -1.66 11.12 14.20
C VAL A 45 -2.13 10.26 15.40
N LEU A 46 -2.59 9.03 15.15
CA LEU A 46 -2.77 7.95 16.13
C LEU A 46 -1.41 7.40 16.58
N ASP A 47 -1.22 7.35 17.90
CA ASP A 47 -0.08 6.72 18.56
C ASP A 47 -0.23 5.18 18.52
N LEU A 48 0.58 4.54 17.67
CA LEU A 48 0.58 3.10 17.45
C LEU A 48 0.97 2.31 18.71
N SER A 49 1.75 2.89 19.61
CA SER A 49 2.18 2.22 20.84
C SER A 49 1.00 2.03 21.81
N LYS A 50 0.19 3.08 21.98
CA LYS A 50 -1.03 3.06 22.79
C LYS A 50 -2.13 2.21 22.18
N PHE A 51 -2.29 2.22 20.86
CA PHE A 51 -3.27 1.37 20.18
C PHE A 51 -2.92 -0.12 20.36
N HIS A 52 -1.65 -0.49 20.20
CA HIS A 52 -1.19 -1.86 20.42
C HIS A 52 -1.28 -2.27 21.89
N GLU A 53 -0.91 -1.39 22.83
CA GLU A 53 -1.03 -1.63 24.27
C GLU A 53 -2.49 -1.82 24.70
N LEU A 54 -3.42 -1.01 24.19
CA LEU A 54 -4.86 -1.16 24.44
C LEU A 54 -5.43 -2.45 23.84
N LEU A 55 -5.06 -2.78 22.59
CA LEU A 55 -5.48 -4.03 21.94
C LEU A 55 -4.95 -5.26 22.67
N SER A 56 -3.74 -5.20 23.23
CA SER A 56 -3.11 -6.32 23.95
C SER A 56 -3.56 -6.47 25.41
N ILE A 57 -3.93 -5.37 26.08
CA ILE A 57 -4.44 -5.40 27.47
C ILE A 57 -5.87 -5.96 27.53
N PHE A 58 -6.69 -5.76 26.50
CA PHE A 58 -8.13 -6.02 26.58
C PHE A 58 -8.62 -7.36 26.00
N PHE A 59 -8.07 -7.95 24.93
CA PHE A 59 -8.71 -9.13 24.30
C PHE A 59 -7.77 -10.05 23.47
N SER A 60 -8.08 -11.35 23.44
CA SER A 60 -7.49 -12.38 22.56
C SER A 60 -8.11 -12.43 21.16
N ASP A 61 -9.31 -11.87 20.98
CA ASP A 61 -10.11 -12.00 19.77
C ASP A 61 -10.83 -10.65 19.52
N ILE A 62 -10.35 -9.86 18.56
CA ILE A 62 -10.99 -8.61 18.14
C ILE A 62 -11.32 -8.65 16.65
N LEU A 63 -12.46 -8.04 16.34
CA LEU A 63 -13.02 -7.77 15.02
C LEU A 63 -12.99 -6.25 14.77
N VAL A 64 -12.83 -5.83 13.51
CA VAL A 64 -12.88 -4.40 13.10
C VAL A 64 -13.82 -4.28 11.92
N ILE A 65 -15.06 -3.82 12.13
CA ILE A 65 -16.06 -3.44 11.09
C ILE A 65 -17.09 -2.49 11.78
N GLN A 66 -17.65 -1.38 11.28
CA GLN A 66 -17.89 -0.80 9.95
C GLN A 66 -17.87 0.75 10.02
N ILE A 67 -17.64 1.39 8.88
CA ILE A 67 -17.98 2.79 8.62
C ILE A 67 -19.25 2.83 7.80
N ASP A 68 -20.37 3.12 8.46
CA ASP A 68 -21.53 3.68 7.80
C ASP A 68 -21.66 5.15 8.25
N PRO A 69 -21.47 6.13 7.35
CA PRO A 69 -21.64 7.54 7.70
C PRO A 69 -23.10 7.90 8.01
N GLU A 70 -24.06 7.01 7.77
CA GLU A 70 -25.50 7.22 7.97
C GLU A 70 -26.10 6.35 9.09
N ILE A 71 -25.31 5.98 10.11
CA ILE A 71 -25.89 5.41 11.34
C ILE A 71 -26.74 6.49 12.02
N ASN A 72 -28.04 6.43 11.73
CA ASN A 72 -29.07 7.28 12.34
C ASN A 72 -29.87 6.53 13.40
N THR A 73 -29.62 5.23 13.58
CA THR A 73 -30.28 4.39 14.60
C THR A 73 -29.26 3.51 15.31
N LEU A 74 -29.53 3.16 16.58
CA LEU A 74 -28.65 2.32 17.39
C LEU A 74 -28.85 0.82 17.17
N ASP A 75 -29.80 0.43 16.31
CA ASP A 75 -30.20 -0.97 16.09
C ASP A 75 -29.05 -1.87 15.57
N TYR A 76 -28.02 -1.24 14.99
CA TYR A 76 -26.85 -1.91 14.42
C TYR A 76 -25.61 -1.82 15.33
N VAL A 77 -25.70 -1.14 16.47
CA VAL A 77 -24.59 -0.98 17.41
C VAL A 77 -24.61 -2.10 18.44
N ILE A 78 -23.72 -3.07 18.25
CA ILE A 78 -23.49 -4.14 19.22
C ILE A 78 -22.51 -3.63 20.27
N THR A 79 -22.80 -3.87 21.55
CA THR A 79 -21.91 -3.51 22.66
C THR A 79 -21.40 -4.78 23.38
N PRO A 80 -20.16 -4.80 23.87
CA PRO A 80 -19.20 -3.70 23.86
C PRO A 80 -18.55 -3.45 22.49
N CYS A 81 -18.26 -2.19 22.18
CA CYS A 81 -17.55 -1.78 20.95
C CYS A 81 -16.58 -0.63 21.21
N PHE A 82 -15.60 -0.44 20.32
CA PHE A 82 -14.74 0.75 20.35
C PHE A 82 -15.21 1.78 19.33
N LEU A 83 -15.02 3.05 19.66
CA LEU A 83 -15.10 4.16 18.72
C LEU A 83 -13.75 4.84 18.64
N LEU A 84 -13.25 5.05 17.43
CA LEU A 84 -12.16 5.96 17.17
C LEU A 84 -12.74 7.28 16.67
N LYS A 85 -12.53 8.36 17.43
CA LYS A 85 -12.94 9.71 17.04
C LYS A 85 -11.75 10.65 17.08
N THR A 86 -11.76 11.64 16.20
CA THR A 86 -10.77 12.72 16.20
C THR A 86 -11.40 14.03 16.62
N ASN A 87 -10.67 14.81 17.41
CA ASN A 87 -10.98 16.21 17.69
C ASN A 87 -9.73 17.06 17.40
N GLY A 88 -9.66 17.65 16.21
CA GLY A 88 -8.45 18.29 15.71
C GLY A 88 -7.36 17.24 15.42
N ASN A 89 -6.19 17.38 16.05
CA ASN A 89 -5.05 16.46 15.85
C ASN A 89 -5.00 15.31 16.87
N GLU A 90 -5.92 15.27 17.82
CA GLU A 90 -5.96 14.30 18.91
C GLU A 90 -6.98 13.19 18.63
N PHE A 91 -6.59 11.96 18.96
CA PHE A 91 -7.46 10.78 18.90
C PHE A 91 -8.05 10.49 20.26
N PHE A 92 -9.31 10.09 20.23
CA PHE A 92 -10.03 9.58 21.36
C PHE A 92 -10.49 8.17 21.03
N ILE A 93 -10.05 7.23 21.86
CA ILE A 93 -10.55 5.87 21.85
C ILE A 93 -11.62 5.80 22.94
N TYR A 94 -12.84 5.54 22.51
CA TYR A 94 -13.96 5.26 23.40
C TYR A 94 -14.24 3.76 23.39
N VAL A 95 -14.46 3.18 24.56
CA VAL A 95 -14.98 1.82 24.70
C VAL A 95 -16.42 1.96 25.18
N VAL A 96 -17.36 1.70 24.29
CA VAL A 96 -18.77 1.62 24.61
C VAL A 96 -18.99 0.27 25.29
N LEU A 97 -19.30 0.27 26.58
CA LEU A 97 -19.44 -0.93 27.38
C LEU A 97 -20.80 -1.59 27.19
N LYS A 98 -21.87 -0.79 27.26
CA LYS A 98 -23.27 -1.22 27.08
C LYS A 98 -24.19 -0.04 26.82
N ILE A 99 -25.35 -0.31 26.21
CA ILE A 99 -26.46 0.63 26.06
C ILE A 99 -27.66 0.10 26.85
N GLU A 100 -28.21 0.88 27.77
CA GLU A 100 -29.39 0.53 28.57
C GLU A 100 -30.42 1.66 28.52
N GLY A 101 -31.50 1.47 27.77
CA GLY A 101 -32.50 2.52 27.54
C GLY A 101 -31.87 3.74 26.88
N ASP A 102 -31.99 4.92 27.51
CA ASP A 102 -31.39 6.17 27.03
C ASP A 102 -29.96 6.42 27.57
N LYS A 103 -29.28 5.40 28.09
CA LYS A 103 -27.94 5.57 28.68
C LYS A 103 -26.91 4.72 27.96
N VAL A 104 -25.80 5.34 27.61
CA VAL A 104 -24.64 4.70 26.99
C VAL A 104 -23.45 4.81 27.93
N PHE A 105 -22.94 3.66 28.36
CA PHE A 105 -21.82 3.57 29.29
C PHE A 105 -20.51 3.50 28.50
N ILE A 106 -19.61 4.45 28.73
CA ILE A 106 -18.40 4.63 27.91
C ILE A 106 -17.18 4.76 28.82
N PHE A 107 -16.09 4.13 28.43
CA PHE A 107 -14.75 4.39 28.94
C PHE A 107 -13.94 5.17 27.89
N GLU A 108 -13.32 6.28 28.26
CA GLU A 108 -12.38 7.05 27.43
C GLU A 108 -10.98 6.89 28.01
N GLN A 109 -10.01 6.69 27.12
CA GLN A 109 -8.60 6.41 27.38
C GLN A 109 -7.96 7.20 28.53
N ASP A 110 -8.43 8.43 28.80
CA ASP A 110 -7.83 9.33 29.80
C ASP A 110 -8.81 9.89 30.86
N LYS A 111 -10.11 9.56 30.82
CA LYS A 111 -11.14 10.24 31.64
C LYS A 111 -11.91 9.38 32.66
N LYS A 112 -11.62 8.08 32.77
CA LYS A 112 -12.42 7.09 33.53
C LYS A 112 -13.83 6.93 32.96
N ASP A 113 -14.58 5.94 33.48
CA ASP A 113 -15.93 5.62 33.04
C ASP A 113 -16.89 6.82 33.16
N PHE A 114 -17.65 7.08 32.10
CA PHE A 114 -18.72 8.08 32.07
C PHE A 114 -19.96 7.56 31.33
N THR A 115 -21.06 8.30 31.42
CA THR A 115 -22.34 7.95 30.81
C THR A 115 -22.86 9.12 30.00
N ILE A 116 -23.32 8.86 28.77
CA ILE A 116 -23.95 9.84 27.88
C ILE A 116 -25.34 9.37 27.44
N SER A 117 -26.16 10.28 26.90
CA SER A 117 -27.47 9.91 26.34
C SER A 117 -27.35 9.20 24.98
N THR A 118 -28.44 8.57 24.52
CA THR A 118 -28.45 7.95 23.18
C THR A 118 -28.31 8.98 22.05
N ASP A 119 -28.87 10.19 22.22
CA ASP A 119 -28.71 11.30 21.27
C ASP A 119 -27.27 11.84 21.22
N GLU A 120 -26.62 11.96 22.38
CA GLU A 120 -25.21 12.33 22.47
C GLU A 120 -24.32 11.25 21.84
N PHE A 121 -24.68 9.98 22.04
CA PHE A 121 -23.98 8.86 21.43
C PHE A 121 -24.13 8.80 19.91
N LEU A 122 -25.32 9.07 19.36
CA LEU A 122 -25.52 9.21 17.91
C LEU A 122 -24.66 10.36 17.34
N THR A 123 -24.52 11.46 18.09
CA THR A 123 -23.58 12.54 17.73
C THR A 123 -22.12 12.11 17.82
N LEU A 124 -21.78 11.25 18.78
CA LEU A 124 -20.45 10.68 18.93
C LEU A 124 -20.11 9.75 17.75
N LEU A 125 -21.04 8.87 17.36
CA LEU A 125 -20.94 7.94 16.24
C LEU A 125 -20.69 8.67 14.91
N LYS A 126 -21.34 9.83 14.70
CA LYS A 126 -21.09 10.67 13.52
C LYS A 126 -19.61 11.07 13.45
N GLY A 127 -18.93 10.60 12.41
CA GLY A 127 -17.52 10.85 12.15
C GLY A 127 -16.55 9.95 12.93
N SER A 128 -17.05 8.95 13.67
CA SER A 128 -16.21 7.95 14.34
C SER A 128 -16.05 6.68 13.50
N ILE A 129 -14.95 5.96 13.69
CA ILE A 129 -14.80 4.57 13.23
C ILE A 129 -15.31 3.66 14.34
N VAL A 130 -16.31 2.85 14.05
CA VAL A 130 -16.85 1.86 15.01
C VAL A 130 -16.10 0.53 14.83
N ILE A 131 -15.70 -0.07 15.94
CA ILE A 131 -14.99 -1.36 16.02
C ILE A 131 -15.81 -2.28 16.93
N LEU A 132 -16.42 -3.31 16.37
CA LEU A 132 -17.26 -4.24 17.13
C LEU A 132 -16.45 -5.45 17.62
N LYS A 133 -16.78 -5.99 18.80
CA LYS A 133 -16.30 -7.32 19.21
C LYS A 133 -16.99 -8.40 18.37
N GLU A 134 -16.28 -9.47 18.02
CA GLU A 134 -16.91 -10.63 17.39
C GLU A 134 -17.95 -11.24 18.33
N GLU A 135 -19.20 -11.23 17.90
CA GLU A 135 -20.12 -12.31 18.19
C GLU A 135 -20.44 -13.00 16.86
N GLU A 136 -20.84 -14.27 16.91
CA GLU A 136 -21.22 -15.14 15.77
C GLU A 136 -22.39 -14.58 14.90
N THR A 137 -22.71 -13.28 15.01
CA THR A 137 -23.93 -12.63 14.52
C THR A 137 -23.69 -11.39 13.67
N TYR A 138 -22.46 -10.87 13.48
CA TYR A 138 -22.26 -9.76 12.53
C TYR A 138 -22.55 -10.23 11.09
N LYS A 139 -23.62 -9.67 10.51
CA LYS A 139 -24.02 -9.89 9.13
C LYS A 139 -23.81 -8.59 8.35
N PRO A 140 -22.76 -8.49 7.49
CA PRO A 140 -22.56 -7.30 6.69
C PRO A 140 -23.78 -7.06 5.78
N SER A 141 -24.10 -5.79 5.50
CA SER A 141 -25.19 -5.46 4.59
C SER A 141 -24.92 -5.98 3.18
N GLU A 142 -25.97 -6.21 2.38
CA GLU A 142 -25.83 -6.65 0.99
C GLU A 142 -24.93 -5.71 0.17
N LYS A 143 -25.02 -4.41 0.43
CA LYS A 143 -24.17 -3.40 -0.19
C LYS A 143 -22.69 -3.64 0.11
N VAL A 144 -22.32 -3.83 1.37
CA VAL A 144 -20.92 -4.06 1.79
C VAL A 144 -20.40 -5.38 1.24
N LEU A 145 -21.22 -6.43 1.25
CA LEU A 145 -20.85 -7.72 0.66
C LEU A 145 -20.60 -7.59 -0.84
N LYS A 146 -21.47 -6.88 -1.56
CA LYS A 146 -21.31 -6.62 -2.99
C LYS A 146 -20.00 -5.88 -3.27
N GLU A 147 -19.76 -4.77 -2.59
CA GLU A 147 -18.52 -3.97 -2.74
C GLU A 147 -17.28 -4.83 -2.44
N TYR A 148 -17.34 -5.66 -1.40
CA TYR A 148 -16.24 -6.58 -1.05
C TYR A 148 -15.97 -7.59 -2.17
N TYR A 149 -17.00 -8.29 -2.66
CA TYR A 149 -16.82 -9.31 -3.69
C TYR A 149 -16.38 -8.73 -5.04
N GLU A 150 -16.86 -7.54 -5.41
CA GLU A 150 -16.38 -6.80 -6.59
C GLU A 150 -14.88 -6.52 -6.45
N GLU A 151 -14.43 -6.01 -5.30
CA GLU A 151 -13.02 -5.74 -5.01
C GLU A 151 -12.16 -7.03 -5.05
N GLN A 152 -12.67 -8.17 -4.55
CA GLN A 152 -11.95 -9.45 -4.61
C GLN A 152 -11.77 -9.95 -6.05
N GLU A 153 -12.77 -9.79 -6.92
CA GLU A 153 -12.64 -10.18 -8.33
C GLU A 153 -11.71 -9.23 -9.09
N GLU A 154 -11.73 -7.92 -8.78
CA GLU A 154 -10.76 -6.96 -9.32
C GLU A 154 -9.32 -7.32 -8.93
N ASP A 155 -9.08 -7.63 -7.66
CA ASP A 155 -7.76 -8.06 -7.16
C ASP A 155 -7.25 -9.30 -7.87
N LYS A 156 -8.12 -10.31 -7.98
CA LYS A 156 -7.81 -11.56 -8.66
C LYS A 156 -7.51 -11.33 -10.14
N THR A 157 -8.29 -10.48 -10.80
CA THR A 157 -8.08 -10.10 -12.19
C THR A 157 -6.72 -9.42 -12.37
N TYR A 158 -6.43 -8.41 -11.55
CA TYR A 158 -5.16 -7.70 -11.62
C TYR A 158 -3.97 -8.62 -11.33
N LYS A 159 -4.06 -9.46 -10.29
CA LYS A 159 -3.03 -10.46 -9.95
C LYS A 159 -2.74 -11.41 -11.11
N ASN A 160 -3.77 -11.83 -11.85
CA ASN A 160 -3.61 -12.68 -13.03
C ASN A 160 -2.98 -11.93 -14.23
N ASN A 161 -3.13 -10.60 -14.27
CA ASN A 161 -2.53 -9.76 -15.31
C ASN A 161 -1.07 -9.40 -15.02
N ILE A 162 -0.58 -9.59 -13.78
CA ILE A 162 0.85 -9.48 -13.48
C ILE A 162 1.58 -10.62 -14.18
N ARG A 163 2.55 -10.28 -15.04
CA ARG A 163 3.32 -11.26 -15.81
C ARG A 163 4.71 -11.40 -15.23
N VAL A 164 5.16 -12.64 -15.07
CA VAL A 164 6.53 -12.98 -14.69
C VAL A 164 7.14 -13.79 -15.82
N ILE A 165 8.16 -13.23 -16.45
CA ILE A 165 8.88 -13.86 -17.56
C ILE A 165 10.23 -14.33 -17.03
N GLU A 166 10.41 -15.65 -16.99
CA GLU A 166 11.68 -16.26 -16.63
C GLU A 166 12.70 -16.11 -17.77
N ASP A 167 13.98 -16.01 -17.39
CA ASP A 167 15.10 -16.04 -18.34
C ASP A 167 14.97 -15.02 -19.49
N PHE A 168 14.38 -13.85 -19.20
CA PHE A 168 14.15 -12.81 -20.20
C PHE A 168 15.47 -12.29 -20.78
N ILE A 169 16.52 -12.17 -19.95
CA ILE A 169 17.90 -12.04 -20.40
C ILE A 169 18.79 -13.03 -19.65
N SER A 170 19.95 -13.32 -20.21
CA SER A 170 20.93 -14.22 -19.59
C SER A 170 21.62 -13.57 -18.37
N GLU A 171 22.10 -14.41 -17.45
CA GLU A 171 22.94 -13.99 -16.32
C GLU A 171 24.16 -13.17 -16.76
N LYS A 172 24.74 -13.51 -17.93
CA LYS A 172 25.84 -12.75 -18.51
C LYS A 172 25.43 -11.32 -18.87
N GLU A 173 24.29 -11.14 -19.54
CA GLU A 173 23.74 -9.82 -19.87
C GLU A 173 23.40 -9.04 -18.59
N CYS A 174 22.83 -9.69 -17.57
CA CYS A 174 22.60 -9.07 -16.26
C CYS A 174 23.90 -8.54 -15.65
N LYS A 175 24.95 -9.36 -15.63
CA LYS A 175 26.26 -8.98 -15.09
C LYS A 175 26.88 -7.82 -15.87
N GLU A 176 26.76 -7.82 -17.20
CA GLU A 176 27.24 -6.71 -18.04
C GLU A 176 26.57 -5.38 -17.67
N ILE A 177 25.26 -5.39 -17.34
CA ILE A 177 24.53 -4.21 -16.87
C ILE A 177 25.04 -3.76 -15.49
N ILE A 178 25.18 -4.69 -14.54
CA ILE A 178 25.69 -4.38 -13.19
C ILE A 178 27.09 -3.78 -13.27
N ASP A 179 28.02 -4.45 -13.95
CA ASP A 179 29.42 -4.03 -14.09
C ASP A 179 29.52 -2.63 -14.70
N PHE A 180 28.67 -2.30 -15.67
CA PHE A 180 28.62 -0.98 -16.28
C PHE A 180 28.23 0.10 -15.27
N CYS A 181 27.11 -0.09 -14.55
CA CYS A 181 26.62 0.89 -13.59
C CYS A 181 27.59 1.10 -12.42
N GLU A 182 28.31 0.06 -11.99
CA GLU A 182 29.37 0.16 -10.98
C GLU A 182 30.58 0.93 -11.52
N LYS A 183 31.06 0.61 -12.72
CA LYS A 183 32.25 1.25 -13.31
C LYS A 183 32.03 2.72 -13.67
N SER A 184 30.82 3.09 -14.07
CA SER A 184 30.47 4.47 -14.39
C SER A 184 30.35 5.36 -13.15
N ASN A 185 30.40 4.77 -11.94
CA ASN A 185 30.16 5.42 -10.65
C ASN A 185 28.85 6.25 -10.67
N SER A 186 27.85 5.77 -11.42
CA SER A 186 26.59 6.48 -11.66
C SER A 186 25.58 6.28 -10.53
N PHE A 187 25.82 5.34 -9.63
CA PHE A 187 24.95 5.12 -8.47
C PHE A 187 25.00 6.32 -7.53
N GLN A 188 23.88 7.02 -7.42
CA GLN A 188 23.66 8.05 -6.42
C GLN A 188 22.52 7.64 -5.51
N ARG A 189 22.45 8.22 -4.31
CA ARG A 189 21.31 7.98 -3.42
C ARG A 189 20.00 8.26 -4.16
N SER A 190 19.08 7.30 -4.15
CA SER A 190 17.84 7.42 -4.91
C SER A 190 17.02 8.60 -4.42
N LYS A 191 16.46 9.33 -5.37
CA LYS A 191 15.53 10.43 -5.11
C LYS A 191 14.13 10.00 -5.53
N VAL A 192 13.12 10.57 -4.89
CA VAL A 192 11.72 10.49 -5.34
C VAL A 192 11.33 11.86 -5.87
N ASN A 193 10.60 11.91 -6.99
CA ASN A 193 9.94 13.15 -7.38
C ASN A 193 8.75 13.34 -6.44
N SER A 194 8.88 14.28 -5.51
CA SER A 194 7.70 14.93 -4.93
C SER A 194 7.28 16.03 -5.90
N GLY A 195 5.99 16.31 -6.10
CA GLY A 195 5.52 17.36 -7.02
C GLY A 195 6.11 18.78 -6.80
N SER A 196 6.95 18.98 -5.78
CA SER A 196 7.71 20.19 -5.46
C SER A 196 9.24 20.07 -5.69
N GLY A 197 9.71 19.02 -6.38
CA GLY A 197 11.12 18.80 -6.74
C GLY A 197 11.67 17.42 -6.31
N THR A 198 12.93 17.16 -6.68
CA THR A 198 13.62 15.89 -6.42
C THR A 198 14.39 15.96 -5.09
N LYS A 199 13.98 15.19 -4.07
CA LYS A 199 14.65 15.14 -2.76
C LYS A 199 15.20 13.75 -2.46
N VAL A 200 16.30 13.69 -1.70
CA VAL A 200 16.81 12.43 -1.11
C VAL A 200 15.70 11.83 -0.27
N SER A 201 15.33 10.58 -0.55
CA SER A 201 14.16 9.95 0.06
C SER A 201 14.52 9.21 1.35
N VAL A 202 13.75 9.45 2.41
CA VAL A 202 13.74 8.58 3.61
C VAL A 202 12.99 7.27 3.30
N ASN A 203 12.03 7.32 2.38
CA ASN A 203 11.13 6.22 2.04
C ASN A 203 11.67 5.30 0.93
N ARG A 204 12.72 5.73 0.23
CA ARG A 204 13.46 4.92 -0.75
C ARG A 204 14.91 4.95 -0.37
N THR A 205 15.37 3.84 0.19
CA THR A 205 16.72 3.75 0.71
C THR A 205 17.68 3.07 -0.25
N SER A 206 17.34 2.86 -1.53
CA SER A 206 18.32 2.38 -2.52
C SER A 206 19.25 3.47 -3.04
N SER A 207 20.29 3.05 -3.77
CA SER A 207 20.98 3.90 -4.74
C SER A 207 20.47 3.60 -6.16
N SER A 208 20.43 4.61 -7.03
CA SER A 208 19.99 4.48 -8.43
C SER A 208 21.01 5.08 -9.39
N ALA A 209 21.16 4.46 -10.54
CA ALA A 209 21.88 4.97 -11.69
C ALA A 209 20.89 5.14 -12.85
N MET A 210 20.65 6.37 -13.28
CA MET A 210 19.92 6.63 -14.52
C MET A 210 20.84 6.40 -15.71
N ILE A 211 20.39 5.58 -16.65
CA ILE A 211 21.14 5.25 -17.86
C ILE A 211 20.62 6.14 -18.98
N GLU A 212 21.09 7.39 -19.00
CA GLU A 212 20.58 8.46 -19.90
C GLU A 212 21.15 8.42 -21.32
N LYS A 213 22.12 7.54 -21.61
CA LYS A 213 22.80 7.48 -22.92
C LYS A 213 22.73 6.09 -23.50
N ASP A 214 21.63 5.82 -24.20
CA ASP A 214 21.42 4.57 -24.97
C ASP A 214 22.58 4.29 -25.94
N GLU A 215 23.22 5.34 -26.48
CA GLU A 215 24.30 5.27 -27.46
C GLU A 215 25.67 4.79 -26.90
N ILE A 216 25.89 4.85 -25.59
CA ILE A 216 27.18 4.44 -24.99
C ILE A 216 27.21 2.92 -24.75
N MET A 217 26.05 2.25 -24.74
CA MET A 217 25.95 0.87 -24.28
C MET A 217 25.06 0.02 -25.19
N PRO A 218 25.65 -0.80 -26.08
CA PRO A 218 24.89 -1.67 -26.99
C PRO A 218 23.86 -2.54 -26.28
N ILE A 219 24.19 -3.09 -25.11
CA ILE A 219 23.29 -3.97 -24.36
C ILE A 219 22.02 -3.26 -23.84
N ILE A 220 22.07 -1.94 -23.57
CA ILE A 220 20.86 -1.17 -23.16
C ILE A 220 19.94 -0.94 -24.34
N SER A 221 20.52 -0.55 -25.48
CA SER A 221 19.77 -0.41 -26.72
C SER A 221 19.14 -1.75 -27.13
N THR A 222 19.88 -2.86 -27.01
CA THR A 222 19.37 -4.22 -27.25
C THR A 222 18.25 -4.58 -26.27
N LEU A 223 18.41 -4.27 -24.98
CA LEU A 223 17.38 -4.54 -23.96
C LEU A 223 16.11 -3.73 -24.22
N LYS A 224 16.21 -2.42 -24.47
CA LYS A 224 15.06 -1.57 -24.81
C LYS A 224 14.33 -2.08 -26.05
N LYS A 225 15.07 -2.43 -27.11
CA LYS A 225 14.48 -3.01 -28.32
C LYS A 225 13.78 -4.34 -28.02
N LYS A 226 14.41 -5.22 -27.27
CA LYS A 226 13.82 -6.52 -26.88
C LYS A 226 12.54 -6.34 -26.07
N VAL A 227 12.49 -5.37 -25.15
CA VAL A 227 11.28 -5.04 -24.39
C VAL A 227 10.21 -4.45 -25.31
N ALA A 228 10.56 -3.51 -26.18
CA ALA A 228 9.64 -2.91 -27.15
C ALA A 228 9.00 -3.96 -28.07
N ASP A 229 9.84 -4.85 -28.64
CA ASP A 229 9.39 -5.96 -29.49
C ASP A 229 8.49 -6.94 -28.71
N PHE A 230 8.81 -7.21 -27.44
CA PHE A 230 8.03 -8.13 -26.60
C PHE A 230 6.68 -7.55 -26.15
N LEU A 231 6.62 -6.25 -25.88
CA LEU A 231 5.41 -5.54 -25.47
C LEU A 231 4.59 -5.01 -26.66
N GLU A 232 5.11 -5.15 -27.87
CA GLU A 232 4.54 -4.57 -29.09
C GLU A 232 4.32 -3.04 -28.98
N CYS A 233 5.26 -2.35 -28.33
CA CYS A 233 5.20 -0.89 -28.13
C CYS A 233 6.33 -0.16 -28.86
N SER A 234 6.18 1.17 -28.99
CA SER A 234 7.24 2.01 -29.54
C SER A 234 8.41 2.09 -28.57
N ILE A 235 9.65 1.90 -29.06
CA ILE A 235 10.85 2.10 -28.25
C ILE A 235 10.95 3.53 -27.69
N ALA A 236 10.33 4.51 -28.36
CA ALA A 236 10.28 5.90 -27.90
C ALA A 236 9.43 6.09 -26.64
N ASN A 237 8.52 5.15 -26.34
CA ASN A 237 7.69 5.18 -25.15
C ASN A 237 8.44 4.62 -23.92
N ILE A 238 9.63 4.02 -24.12
CA ILE A 238 10.44 3.48 -23.03
C ILE A 238 11.33 4.58 -22.47
N GLU A 239 11.11 4.96 -21.21
CA GLU A 239 11.94 5.92 -20.48
C GLU A 239 13.42 5.46 -20.42
N SER A 240 14.31 6.39 -20.04
CA SER A 240 15.67 6.02 -19.65
C SER A 240 15.66 4.96 -18.57
N LEU A 241 16.43 3.88 -18.77
CA LEU A 241 16.46 2.77 -17.82
C LEU A 241 17.05 3.21 -16.49
N GLN A 242 16.49 2.72 -15.39
CA GLN A 242 16.99 3.03 -14.05
C GLN A 242 17.47 1.75 -13.37
N CYS A 243 18.79 1.59 -13.27
CA CYS A 243 19.37 0.53 -12.47
C CYS A 243 19.33 0.94 -10.98
N VAL A 244 18.95 0.02 -10.11
CA VAL A 244 18.77 0.23 -8.68
C VAL A 244 19.57 -0.79 -7.89
N ARG A 245 20.19 -0.34 -6.81
CA ARG A 245 21.00 -1.15 -5.88
C ARG A 245 20.49 -0.99 -4.46
N TYR A 246 20.27 -2.12 -3.78
CA TYR A 246 19.85 -2.18 -2.39
C TYR A 246 20.86 -2.99 -1.59
N TYR A 247 21.40 -2.39 -0.54
CA TYR A 247 22.19 -3.08 0.48
C TYR A 247 21.30 -3.64 1.58
N LYS A 248 21.90 -4.43 2.47
CA LYS A 248 21.29 -4.90 3.72
C LYS A 248 20.52 -3.78 4.44
N THR A 249 19.32 -4.10 4.90
CA THR A 249 18.30 -3.21 5.50
C THR A 249 17.67 -2.18 4.57
N GLU A 250 18.22 -1.92 3.38
CA GLU A 250 17.61 -1.01 2.43
C GLU A 250 16.35 -1.61 1.80
N SER A 251 15.41 -0.75 1.44
CA SER A 251 14.09 -1.07 0.92
C SER A 251 13.54 0.10 0.11
N PHE A 252 12.37 -0.09 -0.49
CA PHE A 252 11.56 0.99 -1.02
C PHE A 252 10.14 0.81 -0.50
N ASN A 253 9.67 1.76 0.30
CA ASN A 253 8.32 1.77 0.82
C ASN A 253 7.27 1.67 -0.29
N PRO A 254 6.06 1.21 0.05
CA PRO A 254 4.94 1.13 -0.88
C PRO A 254 4.69 2.43 -1.66
N HIS A 255 4.56 2.35 -2.97
CA HIS A 255 4.35 3.49 -3.85
C HIS A 255 3.63 3.08 -5.15
N PHE A 256 3.24 4.09 -5.92
CA PHE A 256 2.78 3.97 -7.29
C PHE A 256 3.83 4.54 -8.23
N ASP A 257 4.10 3.86 -9.34
CA ASP A 257 4.97 4.42 -10.38
C ASP A 257 4.28 5.54 -11.16
N ALA A 258 2.95 5.48 -11.32
CA ALA A 258 2.19 6.41 -12.15
C ALA A 258 1.79 7.74 -11.48
N TYR A 259 2.18 7.99 -10.24
CA TYR A 259 1.65 9.14 -9.47
C TYR A 259 2.20 10.51 -9.93
N VAL A 260 3.42 10.53 -10.49
CA VAL A 260 4.09 11.76 -10.92
C VAL A 260 4.14 11.88 -12.44
N THR A 261 4.43 10.76 -13.09
CA THR A 261 4.53 10.60 -14.55
C THR A 261 3.51 9.55 -14.95
N LYS A 262 2.82 9.73 -16.09
CA LYS A 262 1.79 8.80 -16.57
C LYS A 262 2.41 7.51 -17.13
N ARG A 263 3.09 6.76 -16.28
CA ARG A 263 3.70 5.47 -16.63
C ARG A 263 2.62 4.42 -16.70
N LYS A 264 2.25 3.99 -17.90
CA LYS A 264 1.19 3.00 -18.12
C LYS A 264 1.58 1.62 -17.63
N LEU A 265 2.82 1.21 -17.88
CA LEU A 265 3.35 -0.11 -17.55
C LEU A 265 4.72 -0.01 -16.88
N THR A 266 4.97 -0.88 -15.90
CA THR A 266 6.30 -1.08 -15.31
C THR A 266 6.80 -2.47 -15.67
N CYS A 267 8.01 -2.52 -16.23
CA CYS A 267 8.81 -3.72 -16.34
C CYS A 267 10.00 -3.62 -15.35
N LEU A 268 10.07 -4.55 -14.40
CA LEU A 268 11.15 -4.64 -13.42
C LEU A 268 11.99 -5.88 -13.72
N LEU A 269 13.23 -5.66 -14.15
CA LEU A 269 14.18 -6.71 -14.46
C LEU A 269 15.10 -6.99 -13.27
N TYR A 270 15.11 -8.21 -12.76
CA TYR A 270 16.02 -8.62 -11.69
C TYR A 270 17.38 -9.01 -12.27
N LEU A 271 18.46 -8.41 -11.76
CA LEU A 271 19.81 -8.55 -12.33
C LEU A 271 20.69 -9.55 -11.56
N ASN A 272 20.27 -9.95 -10.37
CA ASN A 272 20.93 -10.99 -9.57
C ASN A 272 19.93 -11.62 -8.58
N ASP A 273 20.37 -12.66 -7.88
CA ASP A 273 19.59 -13.39 -6.87
C ASP A 273 20.46 -14.03 -5.77
N ASP A 274 21.73 -13.65 -5.66
CA ASP A 274 22.67 -14.03 -4.61
C ASP A 274 22.47 -13.20 -3.31
N PHE A 275 21.22 -13.08 -2.86
CA PHE A 275 20.83 -12.34 -1.66
C PHE A 275 19.55 -12.92 -1.02
N SER A 276 19.17 -12.42 0.15
CA SER A 276 17.94 -12.82 0.85
C SER A 276 17.03 -11.63 1.16
N GLY A 277 15.71 -11.87 1.12
CA GLY A 277 14.67 -10.82 1.14
C GLY A 277 14.53 -10.14 -0.21
N GLY A 278 14.08 -8.88 -0.23
CA GLY A 278 14.07 -8.08 -1.46
C GLY A 278 12.96 -8.38 -2.45
N GLU A 279 11.88 -9.03 -2.05
CA GLU A 279 10.70 -9.27 -2.90
C GLU A 279 10.12 -7.96 -3.43
N THR A 280 9.56 -8.00 -4.63
CA THR A 280 8.60 -6.96 -5.05
C THR A 280 7.24 -7.39 -4.56
N TYR A 281 6.68 -6.65 -3.60
CA TYR A 281 5.45 -7.02 -2.92
C TYR A 281 4.34 -5.99 -3.20
N PHE A 282 3.14 -6.48 -3.48
CA PHE A 282 1.93 -5.72 -3.78
C PHE A 282 0.97 -5.84 -2.59
N PRO A 283 0.98 -4.88 -1.63
CA PRO A 283 0.21 -5.02 -0.39
C PRO A 283 -1.30 -5.11 -0.61
N GLU A 284 -1.81 -4.47 -1.66
CA GLU A 284 -3.24 -4.47 -2.00
C GLU A 284 -3.75 -5.82 -2.52
N ILE A 285 -2.91 -6.79 -2.84
CA ILE A 285 -3.38 -8.08 -3.35
C ILE A 285 -2.67 -9.27 -2.67
N ASP A 286 -1.95 -8.97 -1.59
CA ASP A 286 -1.11 -9.92 -0.85
C ASP A 286 -0.32 -10.83 -1.81
N PHE A 287 0.45 -10.20 -2.69
CA PHE A 287 1.20 -10.89 -3.73
C PHE A 287 2.64 -10.44 -3.73
N GLY A 288 3.56 -11.39 -3.71
CA GLY A 288 4.99 -11.15 -3.75
C GLY A 288 5.63 -11.87 -4.93
N VAL A 289 6.57 -11.20 -5.57
CA VAL A 289 7.45 -11.78 -6.59
C VAL A 289 8.87 -11.76 -6.04
N SER A 290 9.42 -12.95 -5.80
CA SER A 290 10.81 -13.09 -5.40
C SER A 290 11.73 -12.71 -6.57
N PRO A 291 12.88 -12.08 -6.32
CA PRO A 291 13.87 -11.85 -7.36
C PRO A 291 14.48 -13.17 -7.84
N LYS A 292 14.79 -13.25 -9.13
CA LYS A 292 15.58 -14.31 -9.75
C LYS A 292 16.36 -13.71 -10.90
N VAL A 293 17.63 -14.03 -11.07
CA VAL A 293 18.46 -13.42 -12.12
C VAL A 293 17.81 -13.60 -13.51
N GLY A 294 17.76 -12.54 -14.30
CA GLY A 294 17.19 -12.55 -15.65
C GLY A 294 15.66 -12.53 -15.73
N ARG A 295 14.95 -12.63 -14.60
CA ARG A 295 13.48 -12.57 -14.56
C ARG A 295 12.97 -11.15 -14.79
N LEU A 296 11.96 -11.01 -15.65
CA LEU A 296 11.23 -9.77 -15.88
C LEU A 296 9.85 -9.84 -15.25
N LEU A 297 9.57 -8.93 -14.31
CA LEU A 297 8.25 -8.70 -13.75
C LEU A 297 7.56 -7.56 -14.53
N ILE A 298 6.30 -7.74 -14.91
CA ILE A 298 5.53 -6.76 -15.68
C ILE A 298 4.17 -6.55 -15.01
N PHE A 299 3.80 -5.29 -14.78
CA PHE A 299 2.50 -4.93 -14.23
C PHE A 299 2.04 -3.54 -14.73
N GLU A 300 0.72 -3.38 -14.83
CA GLU A 300 0.07 -2.14 -15.27
C GLU A 300 -0.10 -1.20 -14.08
N ASN A 301 0.17 0.08 -14.27
CA ASN A 301 -0.05 1.10 -13.24
C ASN A 301 -1.32 1.93 -13.51
N LEU A 302 -1.75 2.00 -14.77
CA LEU A 302 -2.89 2.79 -15.22
C LEU A 302 -3.90 1.91 -15.96
N ASP A 303 -5.19 2.18 -15.76
CA ASP A 303 -6.26 1.58 -16.57
C ASP A 303 -6.39 2.26 -17.94
N GLU A 304 -7.30 1.75 -18.78
CA GLU A 304 -7.60 2.31 -20.12
C GLU A 304 -8.09 3.77 -20.12
N LYS A 305 -8.41 4.32 -18.94
CA LYS A 305 -8.87 5.70 -18.74
C LYS A 305 -7.83 6.56 -18.03
N ASP A 306 -6.57 6.12 -17.98
CA ASP A 306 -5.46 6.75 -17.25
C ASP A 306 -5.66 6.89 -15.74
N ASN A 307 -6.55 6.10 -15.12
CA ASN A 307 -6.68 6.08 -13.67
C ASN A 307 -5.64 5.13 -13.07
N VAL A 308 -5.07 5.53 -11.93
CA VAL A 308 -4.15 4.68 -11.17
C VAL A 308 -4.88 3.42 -10.72
N ILE A 309 -4.32 2.26 -11.09
CA ILE A 309 -4.80 0.96 -10.63
C ILE A 309 -4.33 0.76 -9.19
N MET A 310 -5.27 0.63 -8.25
CA MET A 310 -4.97 0.53 -6.82
C MET A 310 -4.04 -0.64 -6.49
N GLN A 311 -4.27 -1.78 -7.14
CA GLN A 311 -3.53 -3.01 -6.96
C GLN A 311 -2.06 -2.92 -7.41
N SER A 312 -1.71 -1.89 -8.21
CA SER A 312 -0.32 -1.61 -8.61
C SER A 312 0.53 -0.98 -7.51
N PHE A 313 -0.06 -0.67 -6.35
CA PHE A 313 0.68 -0.21 -5.19
C PHE A 313 1.66 -1.29 -4.74
N HIS A 314 2.96 -0.98 -4.79
CA HIS A 314 3.99 -1.99 -4.60
C HIS A 314 5.20 -1.45 -3.85
N GLN A 315 5.98 -2.35 -3.27
CA GLN A 315 7.19 -2.04 -2.52
C GLN A 315 8.35 -2.93 -2.95
N GLY A 316 9.57 -2.47 -2.69
CA GLY A 316 10.74 -3.33 -2.60
C GLY A 316 10.98 -3.70 -1.14
N SER A 317 10.73 -4.96 -0.77
CA SER A 317 10.95 -5.45 0.59
C SER A 317 12.41 -5.30 1.01
N SER A 318 12.66 -5.25 2.31
CA SER A 318 14.01 -5.07 2.85
C SER A 318 14.95 -6.22 2.49
N ILE A 319 16.21 -5.89 2.21
CA ILE A 319 17.28 -6.88 2.05
C ILE A 319 17.73 -7.35 3.43
N ILE A 320 17.78 -8.67 3.62
CA ILE A 320 18.22 -9.30 4.87
C ILE A 320 19.74 -9.51 4.82
N ASP A 321 20.25 -10.00 3.69
CA ASP A 321 21.67 -10.24 3.47
C ASP A 321 22.02 -10.21 1.97
N GLY A 322 23.23 -9.80 1.61
CA GLY A 322 23.65 -9.60 0.23
C GLY A 322 23.34 -8.21 -0.33
N VAL A 323 23.38 -8.10 -1.66
CA VAL A 323 23.10 -6.85 -2.41
C VAL A 323 22.17 -7.18 -3.55
N LYS A 324 21.04 -6.47 -3.67
CA LYS A 324 20.10 -6.64 -4.79
C LYS A 324 20.34 -5.59 -5.87
N TYR A 325 20.36 -6.03 -7.12
CA TYR A 325 20.33 -5.20 -8.32
C TYR A 325 19.07 -5.48 -9.13
N ALA A 326 18.42 -4.42 -9.59
CA ALA A 326 17.30 -4.51 -10.53
C ALA A 326 17.32 -3.33 -11.50
N CYS A 327 16.56 -3.41 -12.58
CA CYS A 327 16.42 -2.34 -13.56
C CYS A 327 14.94 -2.02 -13.77
N ASN A 328 14.54 -0.79 -13.47
CA ASN A 328 13.22 -0.28 -13.82
C ASN A 328 13.22 0.14 -15.28
N ILE A 329 12.23 -0.36 -16.01
CA ILE A 329 11.94 -0.05 -17.39
C ILE A 329 10.49 0.43 -17.41
N TRP A 330 10.31 1.75 -17.47
CA TRP A 330 8.98 2.36 -17.44
C TRP A 330 8.53 2.69 -18.86
N ILE A 331 7.25 2.42 -19.13
CA ILE A 331 6.62 2.63 -20.42
C ILE A 331 5.54 3.69 -20.24
N GLU A 332 5.68 4.79 -20.98
CA GLU A 332 4.65 5.81 -21.19
C GLU A 332 3.70 5.39 -22.33
N ASP A 333 2.56 6.06 -22.49
CA ASP A 333 1.58 5.76 -23.54
C ASP A 333 2.01 6.26 -24.93
#